data_AF-A0A523MY39-F1
#
_entry.id   AF-A0A523MY39-F1
#
_cell.length_a   1.000
_cell.length_b   1.000
_cell.length_c   1.000
_cell.angle_alpha   90.00
_cell.angle_beta   90.00
_cell.angle_gamma   90.00
#
_symmetry.space_group_name_H-M   'P 1'
#
loop_
_entity.id
_entity.type
_entity.pdbx_description
1 polymer ?
#
loop_
_entity_poly.entity_id
_entity_poly.type
_entity_poly.pdbx_seq_one_letter_code
_entity_poly.pdbx_strand_id
1 'polypeptide(L)' 'MDRKFNENILKALENSQEALRICKQAMEDANDESCRAMYSAIIKDCEKHVKMLTGEIDLHKVQNKWE' A
#
# COMPACT_ATOMS: atom_id res chain seq x y z
N MET A 1 -8.84 -14.98 -14.54
CA MET A 1 -8.15 -14.81 -13.25
C MET A 1 -9.17 -15.09 -12.16
N ASP A 2 -8.81 -15.63 -11.01
CA ASP A 2 -9.81 -15.90 -9.97
C ASP A 2 -10.29 -14.57 -9.38
N ARG A 3 -11.60 -14.36 -9.28
CA ARG A 3 -12.22 -13.21 -8.60
C ARG A 3 -11.62 -12.98 -7.21
N LYS A 4 -11.31 -14.08 -6.51
CA LYS A 4 -10.65 -14.06 -5.20
C LYS A 4 -9.26 -13.39 -5.26
N PHE A 5 -8.54 -13.54 -6.36
CA PHE A 5 -7.24 -12.88 -6.55
C PHE A 5 -7.40 -11.36 -6.65
N ASN A 6 -8.35 -10.88 -7.45
CA ASN A 6 -8.65 -9.45 -7.56
C ASN A 6 -9.13 -8.86 -6.22
N GLU A 7 -9.96 -9.59 -5.48
CA GLU A 7 -10.37 -9.21 -4.12
C GLU A 7 -9.17 -9.12 -3.16
N ASN A 8 -8.19 -10.02 -3.28
CA ASN A 8 -6.97 -9.96 -2.47
C ASN A 8 -6.10 -8.76 -2.83
N ILE A 9 -6.02 -8.37 -4.11
CA ILE A 9 -5.30 -7.15 -4.53
C ILE A 9 -5.96 -5.91 -3.92
N LEU A 10 -7.30 -5.82 -3.94
CA LEU A 10 -8.03 -4.71 -3.32
C LEU A 10 -7.76 -4.62 -1.81
N LYS A 11 -7.84 -5.75 -1.10
CA LYS A 11 -7.54 -5.79 0.34
C LYS A 11 -6.09 -5.41 0.64
N ALA A 12 -5.14 -5.86 -0.20
CA ALA A 12 -3.75 -5.47 -0.05
C ALA A 12 -3.54 -3.97 -0.26
N LEU A 13 -4.26 -3.37 -1.23
CA LEU A 13 -4.20 -1.93 -1.50
C LEU A 13 -4.74 -1.13 -0.33
N GLU A 14 -5.93 -1.49 0.17
CA GLU A 14 -6.56 -0.87 1.33
C GLU A 14 -5.65 -0.92 2.56
N ASN A 15 -5.10 -2.09 2.88
CA ASN A 15 -4.18 -2.25 4.00
C ASN A 15 -2.87 -1.47 3.83
N SER A 16 -2.36 -1.36 2.60
CA SER A 16 -1.15 -0.57 2.33
C SER A 16 -1.40 0.92 2.50
N GLN A 17 -2.57 1.42 2.10
CA GLN A 17 -3.00 2.80 2.30
C GLN A 17 -3.22 3.11 3.78
N GLU A 18 -3.84 2.19 4.52
CA GLU A 18 -4.07 2.38 5.95
C GLU A 18 -2.75 2.35 6.74
N ALA A 19 -1.83 1.43 6.42
CA ALA A 19 -0.49 1.42 6.99
C ALA A 19 0.26 2.72 6.69
N LEU A 20 0.17 3.24 5.46
CA LEU A 20 0.77 4.51 5.07
C LEU A 20 0.22 5.68 5.91
N ARG A 21 -1.10 5.73 6.12
CA ARG A 21 -1.76 6.76 6.93
C ARG A 21 -1.29 6.72 8.37
N ILE A 22 -1.28 5.53 8.97
CA ILE A 22 -0.82 5.32 10.36
C ILE A 22 0.64 5.72 10.51
N CYS A 23 1.51 5.29 9.60
CA CYS A 23 2.94 5.59 9.69
C CYS A 23 3.25 7.09 9.49
N LYS A 24 2.49 7.79 8.63
CA LYS A 24 2.61 9.24 8.47
C LYS A 24 2.27 9.97 9.79
N GLN A 25 1.17 9.60 10.44
CA GLN A 25 0.82 10.16 11.75
C GLN A 25 1.88 9.84 12.81
N ALA A 26 2.32 8.58 12.88
CA ALA A 26 3.32 8.16 13.86
C ALA A 26 4.69 8.84 13.64
N MET A 27 5.03 9.23 12.41
CA MET A 27 6.23 10.01 12.11
C MET A 27 6.15 11.45 12.65
N GLU A 28 4.96 12.06 12.63
CA GLU A 28 4.72 13.37 13.23
C GLU A 28 4.79 13.32 14.76
N ASP A 29 4.28 12.24 15.36
CA ASP A 29 4.27 12.03 16.81
C ASP A 29 5.62 11.56 17.37
N ALA A 30 6.52 11.05 16.51
CA ALA A 30 7.80 10.50 16.92
C ALA A 30 8.73 11.58 17.51
N ASN A 31 9.14 11.38 18.77
CA ASN A 31 10.03 12.28 19.49
C ASN A 31 11.53 11.95 19.34
N ASP A 32 11.88 10.80 18.76
CA ASP A 32 13.27 10.36 18.54
C ASP A 32 13.57 10.09 17.05
N GLU A 33 14.83 10.30 16.68
CA GLU A 33 15.30 10.17 15.30
C GLU A 33 15.30 8.71 14.80
N SER A 34 15.53 7.72 15.67
CA SER A 34 15.49 6.31 15.30
C SER A 34 14.07 5.86 14.91
N CYS A 35 13.05 6.31 15.66
CA CYS A 35 11.64 6.08 15.34
C CYS A 35 11.26 6.75 14.00
N ARG A 36 11.71 8.00 13.77
CA ARG A 36 11.48 8.68 12.49
C ARG A 36 12.12 7.95 11.31
N ALA A 37 13.34 7.43 11.47
CA ALA A 37 13.99 6.64 10.43
C ALA A 37 13.23 5.36 10.11
N MET A 38 12.74 4.65 11.13
CA MET A 38 11.90 3.46 10.98
C MET A 38 10.61 3.78 10.21
N TYR A 39 9.84 4.77 10.65
CA TYR A 39 8.59 5.14 9.96
C TYR A 39 8.84 5.65 8.55
N SER A 40 9.92 6.40 8.31
CA SER A 40 10.31 6.84 6.97
C SER A 40 10.57 5.67 6.01
N ALA A 41 11.23 4.60 6.48
CA ALA A 41 11.44 3.39 5.69
C ALA A 41 10.11 2.70 5.37
N ILE A 42 9.25 2.50 6.37
CA ILE A 42 7.93 1.87 6.18
C ILE A 42 7.06 2.69 5.21
N ILE A 43 7.05 4.02 5.34
CA ILE A 43 6.31 4.92 4.45
C ILE A 43 6.74 4.72 2.99
N LYS A 44 8.05 4.70 2.71
CA LYS A 44 8.58 4.49 1.36
C LYS A 44 8.15 3.15 0.77
N ASP A 45 8.18 2.09 1.57
CA ASP A 45 7.75 0.76 1.13
C ASP A 45 6.25 0.70 0.90
N CYS A 46 5.44 1.29 1.78
CA CYS A 46 3.99 1.40 1.59
C CYS A 46 3.63 2.18 0.31
N GLU A 47 4.30 3.30 0.03
CA GLU A 47 4.09 4.07 -1.21
C GLU A 47 4.44 3.25 -2.46
N LYS A 48 5.51 2.46 -2.40
CA LYS A 48 5.88 1.50 -3.46
C LYS A 48 4.81 0.42 -3.62
N HIS A 49 4.31 -0.17 -2.53
CA HIS A 49 3.27 -1.20 -2.57
C HIS A 49 1.97 -0.66 -3.17
N VAL A 50 1.52 0.52 -2.76
CA VAL A 50 0.33 1.18 -3.33
C VAL A 50 0.48 1.33 -4.84
N LYS A 51 1.62 1.84 -5.31
CA LYS A 51 1.87 2.01 -6.75
C LYS A 51 1.84 0.68 -7.51
N MET A 52 2.45 -0.36 -6.96
CA MET A 52 2.46 -1.70 -7.58
C MET A 52 1.06 -2.29 -7.67
N LEU A 53 0.29 -2.22 -6.57
CA LEU A 53 -1.06 -2.77 -6.50
C LEU A 53 -2.03 -2.02 -7.42
N THR A 54 -1.97 -0.68 -7.46
CA THR A 54 -2.74 0.11 -8.42
C THR A 54 -2.39 -0.25 -9.87
N GLY A 55 -1.10 -0.41 -10.18
CA GLY A 55 -0.65 -0.83 -11.50
C GLY A 55 -1.18 -2.20 -11.92
N GLU A 56 -1.22 -3.16 -10.99
CA GLU A 56 -1.77 -4.50 -11.25
C GLU A 56 -3.29 -4.46 -11.50
N ILE A 57 -4.02 -3.65 -10.72
CA ILE A 57 -5.47 -3.42 -10.92
C ILE A 57 -5.72 -2.86 -12.32
N ASP A 58 -4.96 -1.84 -12.72
CA ASP A 58 -5.12 -1.21 -14.03
C ASP A 58 -4.78 -2.19 -15.16
N LEU A 59 -3.72 -2.99 -15.00
CA LEU A 59 -3.36 -4.04 -15.95
C LEU A 59 -4.48 -5.08 -16.11
N HIS A 60 -5.09 -5.53 -15.00
CA HIS A 60 -6.18 -6.49 -15.04
C HIS A 60 -7.43 -5.93 -15.73
N LYS A 61 -7.75 -4.65 -15.49
CA LYS A 61 -8.87 -3.97 -16.17
C LYS A 61 -8.62 -3.89 -17.67
N VAL A 62 -7.42 -3.48 -18.11
CA VAL A 62 -7.06 -3.42 -19.52
C VAL A 62 -7.11 -4.80 -20.19
N GLN A 63 -6.80 -5.86 -19.44
CA GLN A 63 -6.83 -7.24 -19.94
C GLN A 63 -8.22 -7.90 -19.89
N ASN A 64 -9.28 -7.20 -19.46
CA ASN A 64 -10.61 -7.76 -19.19
C ASN A 64 -10.55 -8.98 -18.23
N LYS A 65 -9.62 -8.95 -17.26
CA LYS A 65 -9.44 -10.00 -16.23
C LYS A 65 -9.88 -9.52 -14.85
N TRP A 66 -10.54 -8.37 -14.78
CA TRP A 66 -10.95 -7.75 -13.53
C TRP A 66 -12.24 -8.36 -12.95
N GLU A 67 -13.16 -8.77 -13.83
CA GLU A 67 -14.41 -9.44 -13.44
C GLU A 67 -14.19 -10.86 -12.91
#